data_AF-A0A336MPM5-F1
#
_entry.id   AF-A0A336MPM5-F1
#
_cell.length_a   1.000
_cell.length_b   1.000
_cell.length_c   1.000
_cell.angle_alpha   90.00
_cell.angle_beta   90.00
_cell.angle_gamma   90.00
#
_symmetry.space_group_name_H-M   'P 1'
#
loop_
_entity.id
_entity.type
_entity.pdbx_description
1 polymer ?
#
loop_
_entity_poly.entity_id
_entity_poly.type
_entity_poly.pdbx_seq_one_letter_code
_entity_poly.pdbx_strand_id
1 'polypeptide(L)'
;MKLIFFISILLYSIVIIQGNLNFKNLDKEELARIQEECSKEFNITENLDVTETNKLQEVNDTSAEPHNVQCFLHCVVNKSFPDFLYENGSFKIDKFELDSKVKENQNLIQCLSMEGSDTCETTFKQFMCTMTILLELILEQFLNSIRQSLGIELNTNDLT
;
A
#
# COMPACT_ATOMS: atom_id res chain seq x y z
N MET A 1 8.93 -15.34 1.87
CA MET A 1 9.02 -14.28 0.85
C MET A 1 9.39 -12.98 1.56
N LYS A 2 10.57 -12.38 1.32
CA LYS A 2 11.14 -11.28 2.14
C LYS A 2 10.14 -10.11 2.29
N LEU A 3 9.93 -9.54 3.49
CA LEU A 3 9.01 -8.40 3.68
C LEU A 3 9.45 -7.19 2.86
N ILE A 4 10.75 -6.92 2.81
CA ILE A 4 11.33 -5.89 1.93
C ILE A 4 10.98 -6.19 0.46
N PHE A 5 10.96 -7.46 0.08
CA PHE A 5 10.55 -7.87 -1.27
C PHE A 5 9.04 -7.67 -1.48
N PHE A 6 8.19 -7.89 -0.47
CA PHE A 6 6.75 -7.60 -0.54
C PHE A 6 6.46 -6.10 -0.58
N ILE A 7 7.08 -5.30 0.30
CA ILE A 7 7.02 -3.82 0.27
C ILE A 7 7.55 -3.31 -1.07
N SER A 8 8.66 -3.87 -1.56
CA SER A 8 9.18 -3.54 -2.89
C SER A 8 8.16 -3.91 -3.97
N ILE A 9 7.55 -5.10 -3.92
CA ILE A 9 6.48 -5.49 -4.86
C ILE A 9 5.32 -4.51 -4.77
N LEU A 10 4.86 -4.12 -3.58
CA LEU A 10 3.77 -3.16 -3.41
C LEU A 10 4.13 -1.78 -3.98
N LEU A 11 5.34 -1.29 -3.71
CA LEU A 11 5.86 -0.03 -4.26
C LEU A 11 6.03 -0.11 -5.79
N TYR A 12 6.54 -1.22 -6.32
CA TYR A 12 6.62 -1.46 -7.76
C TYR A 12 5.23 -1.63 -8.39
N SER A 13 4.26 -2.17 -7.64
CA SER A 13 2.87 -2.28 -8.09
C SER A 13 2.25 -0.89 -8.14
N ILE A 14 2.53 0.00 -7.17
CA ILE A 14 2.17 1.42 -7.25
C ILE A 14 2.74 2.05 -8.52
N VAL A 15 4.02 1.80 -8.84
CA VAL A 15 4.66 2.27 -10.09
C VAL A 15 3.94 1.72 -11.34
N ILE A 16 3.50 0.47 -11.35
CA ILE A 16 2.77 -0.14 -12.48
C ILE A 16 1.32 0.38 -12.56
N ILE A 17 0.70 0.65 -11.41
CA ILE A 17 -0.68 1.18 -11.27
C ILE A 17 -0.70 2.70 -11.55
N GLN A 18 0.45 3.37 -11.76
CA GLN A 18 0.57 4.81 -12.02
C GLN A 18 -0.40 5.36 -13.08
N GLY A 19 -0.80 4.54 -14.06
CA GLY A 19 -1.84 4.93 -15.05
C GLY A 19 -3.20 5.31 -14.44
N ASN A 20 -3.49 4.87 -13.20
CA ASN A 20 -4.74 5.13 -12.48
C ASN A 20 -4.57 5.99 -11.21
N LEU A 21 -3.35 6.29 -10.75
CA LEU A 21 -3.13 7.01 -9.48
C LEU A 21 -2.34 8.33 -9.64
N ASN A 22 -1.88 8.67 -10.85
CA ASN A 22 -1.19 9.91 -11.21
C ASN A 22 -0.09 10.33 -10.22
N PHE A 23 0.60 9.35 -9.63
CA PHE A 23 1.90 9.63 -9.03
C PHE A 23 2.80 10.16 -10.15
N LYS A 24 3.46 11.30 -9.90
CA LYS A 24 4.56 11.76 -10.75
C LYS A 24 5.46 10.56 -11.03
N ASN A 25 5.72 10.22 -12.31
CA ASN A 25 6.48 9.03 -12.71
C ASN A 25 7.77 8.93 -11.87
N LEU A 26 7.70 8.17 -10.78
CA LEU A 26 8.84 7.94 -9.92
C LEU A 26 9.72 6.97 -10.69
N ASP A 27 10.88 7.46 -11.09
CA ASP A 27 11.82 6.64 -11.83
C ASP A 27 12.28 5.46 -10.97
N LYS A 28 12.50 4.31 -11.61
CA LYS A 28 12.90 3.08 -10.90
C LYS A 28 14.26 3.25 -10.24
N GLU A 29 15.18 3.98 -10.86
CA GLU A 29 16.50 4.26 -10.29
C GLU A 29 16.37 5.22 -9.09
N GLU A 30 15.46 6.20 -9.19
CA GLU A 30 15.15 7.11 -8.08
C GLU A 30 14.54 6.37 -6.88
N LEU A 31 13.55 5.49 -7.10
CA LEU A 31 12.97 4.67 -6.04
C LEU A 31 14.02 3.77 -5.39
N ALA A 32 14.89 3.11 -6.18
CA ALA A 32 15.96 2.28 -5.65
C ALA A 32 16.94 3.07 -4.78
N ARG A 33 17.30 4.29 -5.20
CA ARG A 33 18.15 5.20 -4.42
C ARG A 33 17.50 5.59 -3.09
N ILE A 34 16.21 5.93 -3.10
CA ILE A 34 15.44 6.26 -1.89
C ILE A 34 15.40 5.07 -0.94
N GLN A 35 15.15 3.86 -1.46
CA GLN A 35 15.14 2.63 -0.67
C GLN A 35 16.51 2.35 -0.04
N GLU A 36 17.61 2.55 -0.77
CA GLU A 36 18.96 2.37 -0.23
C GLU A 36 19.26 3.39 0.88
N GLU A 37 18.88 4.66 0.68
CA GLU A 37 19.06 5.72 1.68
C GLU A 37 18.28 5.43 2.97
N CYS A 38 16.97 5.14 2.86
CA CYS A 38 16.14 4.81 4.01
C CYS A 38 16.60 3.50 4.69
N SER A 39 17.11 2.53 3.95
CA SER A 39 17.63 1.28 4.53
C SER A 39 18.84 1.55 5.42
N LYS A 40 19.76 2.43 4.98
CA LYS A 40 20.93 2.84 5.77
C LYS A 40 20.53 3.62 7.01
N GLU A 41 19.56 4.53 6.90
CA GLU A 41 19.08 5.36 8.01
C GLU A 41 18.48 4.52 9.15
N PHE A 42 17.66 3.52 8.81
CA PHE A 42 16.97 2.67 9.78
C PHE A 42 17.64 1.32 10.04
N ASN A 43 18.89 1.16 9.58
CA ASN A 43 19.69 -0.05 9.71
C ASN A 43 18.94 -1.32 9.27
N ILE A 44 18.21 -1.20 8.15
CA ILE A 44 17.53 -2.32 7.50
C ILE A 44 18.56 -3.10 6.72
N THR A 45 18.85 -4.32 7.17
CA THR A 45 19.69 -5.26 6.42
C THR A 45 18.81 -6.06 5.44
N GLU A 46 19.37 -6.48 4.31
CA GLU A 46 18.67 -7.23 3.24
C GLU A 46 18.05 -8.59 3.69
N ASN A 47 18.26 -8.96 4.95
CA ASN A 47 17.85 -10.23 5.55
C ASN A 47 16.87 -10.02 6.72
N LEU A 48 15.85 -9.17 6.55
CA LEU A 48 14.69 -9.19 7.43
C LEU A 48 13.96 -10.53 7.25
N ASP A 49 14.10 -11.41 8.24
CA ASP A 49 13.58 -12.76 8.22
C ASP A 49 12.05 -12.75 8.37
N VAL A 50 11.38 -13.50 7.49
CA VAL A 50 9.93 -13.41 7.23
C VAL A 50 9.13 -14.21 8.26
N THR A 51 9.82 -14.98 9.09
CA THR A 51 9.25 -15.79 10.14
C THR A 51 8.56 -14.94 11.22
N GLU A 52 8.92 -13.67 11.38
CA GLU A 52 8.19 -12.72 12.26
C GLU A 52 6.96 -12.09 11.58
N THR A 53 6.96 -11.99 10.23
CA THR A 53 5.88 -11.37 9.43
C THR A 53 4.70 -12.27 9.08
N ASN A 54 4.70 -13.54 9.51
CA ASN A 54 3.55 -14.45 9.30
C ASN A 54 2.26 -14.00 10.03
N LYS A 55 2.30 -12.92 10.80
CA LYS A 55 1.13 -12.28 11.41
C LYS A 55 0.42 -11.27 10.50
N LEU A 56 1.01 -10.88 9.36
CA LEU A 56 0.39 -9.96 8.39
C LEU A 56 -0.88 -10.51 7.71
N GLN A 57 -1.17 -11.81 7.86
CA GLN A 57 -2.43 -12.40 7.39
C GLN A 57 -3.64 -12.03 8.27
N GLU A 58 -3.41 -11.52 9.48
CA GLU A 58 -4.44 -10.92 10.29
C GLU A 58 -4.28 -9.40 10.19
N VAL A 59 -5.03 -8.77 9.28
CA VAL A 59 -5.08 -7.31 9.02
C VAL A 59 -5.30 -6.48 10.30
N ASN A 60 -5.69 -7.12 11.41
CA ASN A 60 -5.91 -6.51 12.70
C ASN A 60 -4.68 -6.38 13.61
N ASP A 61 -3.53 -7.03 13.33
CA ASP A 61 -2.32 -6.95 14.18
C ASP A 61 -1.07 -6.44 13.42
N THR A 62 -1.25 -5.33 12.70
CA THR A 62 -0.17 -4.58 12.01
C THR A 62 0.82 -3.91 12.97
N SER A 63 0.56 -3.95 14.28
CA SER A 63 1.45 -3.52 15.37
C SER A 63 2.68 -4.43 15.58
N ALA A 64 2.72 -5.59 14.93
CA ALA A 64 3.76 -6.59 15.18
C ALA A 64 5.11 -6.32 14.50
N GLU A 65 5.17 -5.39 13.54
CA GLU A 65 6.42 -5.13 12.82
C GLU A 65 7.40 -4.29 13.67
N PRO A 66 8.71 -4.57 13.60
CA PRO A 66 9.73 -3.76 14.25
C PRO A 66 9.62 -2.28 13.87
N HIS A 67 9.75 -1.40 14.86
CA HIS A 67 9.61 0.05 14.66
C HIS A 67 10.53 0.62 13.57
N ASN A 68 11.74 0.08 13.40
CA ASN A 68 12.65 0.49 12.32
C ASN A 68 12.11 0.15 10.92
N VAL A 69 11.34 -0.92 10.75
CA VAL A 69 10.67 -1.27 9.49
C VAL A 69 9.54 -0.30 9.20
N GLN A 70 8.76 0.06 10.22
CA GLN A 70 7.70 1.05 10.10
C GLN A 70 8.26 2.41 9.66
N CYS A 71 9.37 2.85 10.29
CA CYS A 71 10.02 4.09 9.91
C CYS A 71 10.72 4.04 8.56
N PHE A 72 11.29 2.88 8.18
CA PHE A 72 11.78 2.67 6.83
C PHE A 72 10.68 2.91 5.79
N LEU A 73 9.49 2.33 5.98
CA LEU A 73 8.37 2.53 5.06
C LEU A 73 7.93 4.00 5.04
N HIS A 74 7.79 4.63 6.21
CA HIS A 74 7.47 6.06 6.30
C HIS A 74 8.49 6.91 5.51
N CYS A 75 9.79 6.67 5.69
CA CYS A 75 10.86 7.35 4.96
C CYS A 75 10.72 7.19 3.45
N VAL A 76 10.50 5.96 2.97
CA VAL A 76 10.35 5.69 1.54
C VAL A 76 9.13 6.41 0.97
N VAL A 77 7.98 6.35 1.64
CA VAL A 77 6.75 7.01 1.19
C VAL A 77 6.93 8.54 1.21
N ASN A 78 7.46 9.11 2.29
CA ASN A 78 7.63 10.56 2.43
C ASN A 78 8.60 11.14 1.40
N LYS A 79 9.73 10.45 1.12
CA LYS A 79 10.68 10.89 0.09
C LYS A 79 10.15 10.71 -1.34
N SER A 80 9.41 9.63 -1.58
CA SER A 80 8.85 9.34 -2.90
C SER A 80 7.66 10.27 -3.23
N PHE A 81 6.86 10.60 -2.21
CA PHE A 81 5.57 11.28 -2.33
C PHE A 81 5.38 12.33 -1.21
N PRO A 82 6.17 13.41 -1.19
CA PRO A 82 6.18 14.37 -0.06
C PRO A 82 4.83 15.07 0.17
N ASP A 83 3.98 15.16 -0.85
CA ASP A 83 2.67 15.79 -0.74
C ASP A 83 1.57 14.86 -0.21
N PHE A 84 1.83 13.55 -0.12
CA PHE A 84 0.82 12.52 0.21
C PHE A 84 0.60 12.30 1.70
N LEU A 85 1.53 12.75 2.56
CA LEU A 85 1.42 12.57 3.99
C LEU A 85 1.17 13.91 4.70
N TYR A 86 0.35 13.87 5.76
CA TYR A 86 0.34 14.88 6.80
C TYR A 86 1.56 14.71 7.71
N GLU A 87 1.87 15.72 8.54
CA GLU A 87 2.99 15.67 9.48
C GLU A 87 2.88 14.51 10.49
N ASN A 88 1.65 14.07 10.81
CA ASN A 88 1.40 12.93 11.68
C ASN A 88 1.60 11.56 11.00
N GLY A 89 2.01 11.53 9.72
CA GLY A 89 2.19 10.31 8.94
C GLY A 89 0.90 9.76 8.31
N SER A 90 -0.25 10.39 8.51
CA SER A 90 -1.50 9.99 7.85
C SER A 90 -1.52 10.38 6.37
N PHE A 91 -2.15 9.56 5.56
CA PHE A 91 -2.34 9.80 4.13
C PHE A 91 -3.40 10.86 3.84
N LYS A 92 -3.13 11.71 2.86
CA LYS A 92 -4.06 12.71 2.31
C LYS A 92 -4.91 12.07 1.22
N ILE A 93 -6.14 11.64 1.56
CA ILE A 93 -7.02 10.91 0.63
C ILE A 93 -7.29 11.66 -0.68
N ASP A 94 -7.33 12.98 -0.64
CA ASP A 94 -7.54 13.87 -1.78
C ASP A 94 -6.39 13.81 -2.79
N LYS A 95 -5.18 13.41 -2.35
CA LYS A 95 -4.01 13.20 -3.22
C LYS A 95 -4.04 11.90 -3.99
N PHE A 96 -4.92 10.97 -3.62
CA PHE A 96 -5.14 9.78 -4.42
C PHE A 96 -6.10 10.13 -5.57
N GLU A 97 -5.66 9.92 -6.80
CA GLU A 97 -6.50 10.06 -7.99
C GLU A 97 -7.40 8.84 -8.23
N LEU A 98 -8.14 8.47 -7.19
CA LEU A 98 -9.08 7.37 -7.23
C LEU A 98 -10.43 7.82 -7.81
N ASP A 99 -11.12 6.89 -8.49
CA ASP A 99 -12.53 7.06 -8.88
C ASP A 99 -13.39 7.40 -7.65
N SER A 100 -14.45 8.20 -7.85
CA SER A 100 -15.31 8.66 -6.75
C SER A 100 -15.90 7.49 -5.96
N LYS A 101 -16.26 6.38 -6.62
CA LYS A 101 -16.79 5.19 -5.96
C LYS A 101 -15.76 4.49 -5.08
N VAL A 102 -14.49 4.56 -5.47
CA VAL A 102 -13.39 4.00 -4.66
C VAL A 102 -13.13 4.89 -3.45
N LYS A 103 -13.21 6.21 -3.60
CA LYS A 103 -13.09 7.17 -2.47
C LYS A 103 -14.21 7.00 -1.43
N GLU A 104 -15.38 6.54 -1.84
CA GLU A 104 -16.53 6.26 -0.97
C GLU A 104 -16.46 4.88 -0.29
N ASN A 105 -15.45 4.06 -0.63
CA ASN A 105 -15.29 2.73 -0.04
C ASN A 105 -15.01 2.84 1.47
N GLN A 106 -15.93 2.32 2.29
CA GLN A 106 -15.85 2.40 3.75
C GLN A 106 -14.61 1.72 4.33
N ASN A 107 -14.13 0.63 3.72
CA ASN A 107 -12.91 -0.06 4.17
C ASN A 107 -11.67 0.82 3.90
N LEU A 108 -11.63 1.49 2.75
CA LEU A 108 -10.54 2.44 2.45
C LEU A 108 -10.55 3.62 3.44
N ILE A 109 -11.72 4.19 3.72
CA ILE A 109 -11.87 5.29 4.69
C ILE A 109 -11.42 4.82 6.08
N GLN A 110 -11.82 3.61 6.50
CA GLN A 110 -11.41 3.02 7.76
C GLN A 110 -9.88 2.85 7.82
N CYS A 111 -9.24 2.34 6.76
CA CYS A 111 -7.78 2.24 6.68
C CYS A 111 -7.10 3.60 6.91
N LEU A 112 -7.62 4.66 6.29
CA LEU A 112 -7.05 6.02 6.37
C LEU A 112 -7.30 6.71 7.72
N SER A 113 -8.25 6.22 8.52
CA SER A 113 -8.48 6.65 9.89
C SER A 113 -7.63 5.91 10.94
N MET A 114 -6.84 4.91 10.54
CA MET A 114 -6.01 4.17 11.49
C MET A 114 -4.89 5.06 12.03
N GLU A 115 -4.74 5.09 13.35
CA GLU A 115 -3.67 5.82 14.05
C GLU A 115 -2.68 4.84 14.68
N GLY A 116 -1.41 5.22 14.64
CA GLY A 116 -0.32 4.56 15.36
C GLY A 116 0.09 5.34 16.60
N SER A 117 1.02 4.78 17.37
CA SER A 117 1.64 5.46 18.52
C SER A 117 2.58 6.60 18.09
N ASP A 118 3.07 6.58 16.86
CA ASP A 118 3.88 7.62 16.23
C ASP A 118 3.61 7.75 14.72
N THR A 119 4.36 8.62 14.04
CA THR A 119 4.22 8.90 12.60
C THR A 119 4.59 7.71 11.73
N CYS A 120 5.59 6.92 12.14
CA CYS A 120 6.04 5.74 11.42
C CYS A 120 4.97 4.64 11.46
N GLU A 121 4.45 4.34 12.65
CA GLU A 121 3.40 3.35 12.84
C GLU A 121 2.11 3.77 12.14
N THR A 122 1.75 5.06 12.20
CA THR A 122 0.58 5.61 11.49
C THR A 122 0.71 5.39 9.99
N THR A 123 1.81 5.81 9.37
CA THR A 123 2.03 5.58 7.93
C THR A 123 2.03 4.09 7.61
N PHE A 124 2.64 3.26 8.45
CA PHE A 124 2.71 1.82 8.23
C PHE A 124 1.33 1.16 8.22
N LYS A 125 0.51 1.39 9.26
CA LYS A 125 -0.85 0.84 9.35
C LYS A 125 -1.71 1.25 8.16
N GLN A 126 -1.72 2.55 7.86
CA GLN A 126 -2.52 3.07 6.77
C GLN A 126 -2.05 2.53 5.42
N PHE A 127 -0.74 2.47 5.16
CA PHE A 127 -0.20 1.94 3.90
C PHE A 127 -0.57 0.48 3.70
N MET A 128 -0.33 -0.38 4.69
CA MET A 128 -0.59 -1.82 4.57
C MET A 128 -2.08 -2.10 4.35
N CYS A 129 -2.96 -1.40 5.07
CA CYS A 129 -4.39 -1.53 4.92
C CYS A 129 -4.87 -0.99 3.56
N THR A 130 -4.51 0.23 3.20
CA THR A 130 -4.91 0.87 1.93
C THR A 130 -4.42 0.07 0.72
N MET A 131 -3.18 -0.42 0.73
CA MET A 131 -2.65 -1.21 -0.40
C MET A 131 -3.37 -2.55 -0.57
N THR A 132 -3.78 -3.19 0.52
CA THR A 132 -4.58 -4.42 0.46
C THR A 132 -5.92 -4.15 -0.22
N ILE A 133 -6.65 -3.13 0.23
CA ILE A 133 -7.95 -2.75 -0.35
C ILE A 133 -7.81 -2.35 -1.82
N LEU A 134 -6.79 -1.54 -2.16
CA LEU A 134 -6.60 -1.11 -3.55
C LEU A 134 -6.25 -2.29 -4.47
N LEU A 135 -5.43 -3.24 -4.02
CA LEU A 135 -5.12 -4.45 -4.80
C LEU A 135 -6.36 -5.31 -5.03
N GLU A 136 -7.20 -5.49 -4.01
CA GLU A 136 -8.48 -6.20 -4.15
C GLU A 136 -9.38 -5.53 -5.19
N LEU A 137 -9.54 -4.20 -5.11
CA LEU A 137 -10.35 -3.44 -6.06
C LEU A 137 -9.80 -3.51 -7.50
N ILE A 138 -8.48 -3.45 -7.67
CA ILE A 138 -7.85 -3.57 -9.00
C ILE A 138 -8.04 -4.98 -9.55
N LEU A 139 -7.90 -6.01 -8.72
CA LEU A 139 -8.12 -7.39 -9.13
C LEU A 139 -9.59 -7.60 -9.54
N GLU A 140 -10.55 -7.07 -8.79
CA GLU A 140 -11.97 -7.13 -9.15
C GLU A 140 -12.26 -6.44 -10.48
N GLN A 141 -11.71 -5.24 -10.71
CA GLN A 141 -11.85 -4.52 -11.98
C GLN A 141 -11.26 -5.32 -13.15
N PHE A 142 -10.07 -5.90 -12.97
CA PHE A 142 -9.43 -6.73 -13.97
C PHE A 142 -10.26 -7.99 -14.30
N LEU A 143 -10.74 -8.70 -13.29
CA LEU A 143 -11.58 -9.88 -13.46
C LEU A 143 -12.91 -9.53 -14.15
N ASN A 144 -13.52 -8.40 -13.82
CA ASN A 144 -14.73 -7.92 -14.47
C ASN A 144 -14.49 -7.56 -15.95
N SER A 145 -13.34 -6.94 -16.26
CA SER A 145 -12.95 -6.67 -17.65
C SER A 145 -12.75 -7.96 -18.46
N ILE A 146 -12.14 -8.99 -17.87
CA ILE A 146 -12.03 -10.31 -18.50
C ILE A 146 -13.42 -10.91 -18.74
N ARG A 147 -14.29 -10.90 -17.73
CA ARG A 147 -15.67 -11.45 -17.85
C ARG A 147 -16.46 -10.78 -18.98
N GLN A 148 -16.41 -9.45 -19.06
CA GLN A 148 -17.06 -8.69 -20.13
C GLN A 148 -16.49 -9.06 -21.50
N SER A 149 -15.16 -9.20 -21.61
CA SER A 149 -14.50 -9.59 -22.86
C SER A 149 -14.86 -11.01 -23.29
N LEU A 150 -15.15 -11.90 -22.34
CA LEU A 150 -15.55 -13.29 -22.58
C LEU A 150 -17.07 -13.47 -22.74
N GLY A 151 -17.88 -12.42 -22.57
CA GLY A 151 -19.34 -12.49 -22.66
C GLY A 151 -20.00 -13.32 -21.55
N ILE A 152 -19.36 -13.46 -20.39
CA ILE A 152 -19.91 -14.20 -19.25
C ILE A 152 -20.75 -13.23 -18.40
N GLU A 153 -22.07 -13.24 -18.57
CA GLU A 153 -23.02 -12.57 -17.67
C GLU A 153 -23.32 -13.48 -16.47
N LEU A 154 -23.01 -13.03 -15.25
CA LEU A 154 -23.48 -13.71 -14.04
C LEU A 154 -24.93 -13.28 -13.80
N ASN A 155 -25.84 -14.23 -13.96
CA ASN A 155 -27.22 -14.09 -13.51
C ASN A 155 -27.18 -14.03 -11.97
N THR A 156 -27.40 -12.85 -11.39
CA THR A 156 -27.40 -12.64 -9.92
C THR A 156 -28.54 -13.36 -9.20
N ASN A 157 -29.34 -14.16 -9.92
CA ASN A 157 -30.46 -14.93 -9.39
C ASN A 157 -30.08 -16.36 -8.94
N ASP A 158 -28.84 -16.81 -9.13
CA ASP A 158 -28.42 -18.18 -8.78
C ASP A 158 -27.69 -18.30 -7.42
N LEU A 159 -27.74 -17.26 -6.57
CA LEU A 159 -27.12 -17.25 -5.23
C LEU A 159 -28.07 -16.93 -4.08
N THR A 160 -29.39 -17.03 -4.28
CA THR A 160 -30.36 -17.11 -3.16
C THR A 160 -30.54 -18.53 -2.67
#